data_AF-A0AAP1WEY4-F1
#
_entry.id   AF-A0AAP1WEY4-F1
#
_cell.length_a   1.000
_cell.length_b   1.000
_cell.length_c   1.000
_cell.angle_alpha   90.00
_cell.angle_beta   90.00
_cell.angle_gamma   90.00
#
_symmetry.space_group_name_H-M   'P 1'
#
loop_
_entity.id
_entity.type
_entity.pdbx_description
1 polymer ?
#
loop_
_entity_poly.entity_id
_entity_poly.type
_entity_poly.pdbx_seq_one_letter_code
_entity_poly.pdbx_strand_id
1 'polypeptide(L)'
;LMLCINRNSEMNTVFKANGRLCVNVLSGEHEEVARHFAGMTEVPMERRFALHDWREGLAGLPVLHGALANLQGRIAEVQEIGTHSVLLLELEDIQVLEQGDGLVYFSR
;
A
#
# COMPACT_ATOMS: atom_id res chain seq x y z
N LEU A 1 -12.87 2.11 -1.45
CA LEU A 1 -11.94 0.96 -1.58
C LEU A 1 -11.96 0.17 -0.27
N MET A 2 -11.82 -1.15 -0.30
CA MET A 2 -11.74 -1.99 0.91
C MET A 2 -10.44 -2.79 0.90
N LEU A 3 -9.77 -2.85 2.05
CA LEU A 3 -8.54 -3.62 2.24
C LEU A 3 -8.60 -4.40 3.56
N CYS A 4 -8.05 -5.61 3.55
CA CYS A 4 -7.96 -6.48 4.72
C CYS A 4 -6.50 -6.62 5.14
N ILE A 5 -6.21 -6.36 6.40
CA ILE A 5 -4.88 -6.55 6.96
C ILE A 5 -4.93 -7.43 8.20
N ASN A 6 -3.95 -8.32 8.37
CA ASN A 6 -3.85 -9.13 9.58
C ASN A 6 -3.72 -8.21 10.80
N ARG A 7 -4.54 -8.43 11.83
CA ARG A 7 -4.60 -7.57 13.01
C ARG A 7 -3.28 -7.48 13.77
N ASN A 8 -2.46 -8.53 13.68
CA ASN A 8 -1.16 -8.64 14.34
C ASN A 8 -0.03 -7.97 13.54
N SER A 9 -0.32 -7.45 12.34
CA SER A 9 0.66 -6.69 11.57
C SER A 9 0.92 -5.34 12.23
N GLU A 10 2.19 -4.94 12.36
CA GLU A 10 2.56 -3.60 12.82
C GLU A 10 1.92 -2.49 11.96
N MET A 11 1.76 -2.75 10.65
CA MET A 11 1.11 -1.81 9.73
C MET A 11 -0.37 -1.58 10.07
N ASN A 12 -1.05 -2.53 10.71
CA ASN A 12 -2.43 -2.33 11.14
C ASN A 12 -2.54 -1.19 12.17
N THR A 13 -1.63 -1.17 13.14
CA THR A 13 -1.55 -0.10 14.14
C THR A 13 -1.20 1.24 13.49
N VAL A 14 -0.23 1.24 12.56
CA VAL A 14 0.17 2.45 11.83
C VAL A 14 -0.99 3.02 11.01
N PHE A 15 -1.73 2.20 10.26
CA PHE A 15 -2.86 2.67 9.45
C PHE A 15 -3.98 3.26 10.32
N LYS A 16 -4.33 2.60 11.42
CA LYS A 16 -5.36 3.10 12.35
C LYS A 16 -4.95 4.41 13.01
N ALA A 17 -3.68 4.56 13.39
CA ALA A 17 -3.16 5.78 13.99
C ALA A 17 -3.09 6.94 12.98
N ASN A 18 -2.66 6.66 11.74
CA ASN A 18 -2.54 7.66 10.69
C ASN A 18 -3.90 8.08 10.12
N GLY A 19 -4.87 7.18 10.07
CA GLY A 19 -6.21 7.44 9.51
C GLY A 19 -6.23 7.65 7.99
N ARG A 20 -5.09 7.60 7.32
CA ARG A 20 -4.90 7.83 5.89
C ARG A 20 -3.96 6.80 5.32
N LEU A 21 -4.15 6.43 4.05
CA LEU A 21 -3.27 5.51 3.34
C LEU A 21 -3.30 5.75 1.83
N CYS A 22 -2.24 5.31 1.16
CA CYS A 22 -2.15 5.19 -0.29
C CYS A 22 -2.05 3.72 -0.67
N VAL A 23 -2.94 3.25 -1.56
CA VAL A 23 -2.82 1.94 -2.19
C VAL A 23 -2.12 2.10 -3.53
N ASN A 24 -0.96 1.47 -3.69
CA ASN A 24 -0.18 1.46 -4.93
C ASN A 24 -0.42 0.14 -5.66
N VAL A 25 -1.04 0.19 -6.84
CA VAL A 25 -1.22 -0.98 -7.71
C VAL A 25 0.05 -1.15 -8.53
N LEU A 26 0.78 -2.24 -8.29
CA LEU A 26 2.13 -2.43 -8.81
C LEU A 26 2.13 -2.84 -10.29
N SER A 27 3.07 -2.29 -11.05
CA SER A 27 3.44 -2.81 -12.37
C SER A 27 4.47 -3.96 -12.24
N GLY A 28 4.71 -4.71 -13.32
CA GLY A 28 5.68 -5.81 -13.37
C GLY A 28 7.10 -5.41 -12.97
N GLU A 29 7.49 -4.14 -13.15
CA GLU A 29 8.80 -3.61 -12.75
C GLU A 29 8.96 -3.50 -11.23
N HIS A 30 7.87 -3.59 -10.46
CA HIS A 30 7.87 -3.42 -9.01
C HIS A 30 7.92 -4.73 -8.22
N GLU A 31 8.42 -5.82 -8.81
CA GLU A 31 8.59 -7.10 -8.10
C GLU A 31 9.47 -6.93 -6.84
N GLU A 32 10.59 -6.21 -6.96
CA GLU A 32 11.49 -5.96 -5.84
C GLU A 32 10.79 -5.18 -4.70
N VAL A 33 10.01 -4.15 -5.06
CA VAL A 33 9.17 -3.41 -4.10
C VAL A 33 8.24 -4.38 -3.35
N ALA A 34 7.54 -5.24 -4.09
CA ALA A 34 6.62 -6.21 -3.51
C ALA A 34 7.33 -7.14 -2.53
N ARG A 35 8.53 -7.64 -2.87
CA ARG A 35 9.33 -8.53 -2.01
C ARG A 35 9.82 -7.82 -0.74
N HIS A 36 10.26 -6.57 -0.85
CA HIS A 36 10.62 -5.77 0.32
C HIS A 36 9.45 -5.59 1.27
N PHE A 37 8.30 -5.14 0.76
CA PHE A 37 7.12 -4.86 1.60
C PHE A 37 6.41 -6.13 2.09
N ALA A 38 6.61 -7.27 1.43
CA ALA A 38 6.19 -8.59 1.91
C ALA A 38 7.13 -9.18 2.99
N GLY A 39 8.26 -8.51 3.30
CA GLY A 39 9.23 -9.01 4.29
C GLY A 39 10.04 -10.21 3.79
N MET A 40 10.14 -10.42 2.48
CA MET A 40 10.94 -11.49 1.86
C MET A 40 12.43 -11.14 1.75
N THR A 41 12.82 -9.97 2.24
CA THR A 41 14.18 -9.43 2.20
C THR A 41 14.57 -8.91 3.58
N GLU A 42 15.87 -8.81 3.86
CA GLU A 42 16.39 -8.32 5.14
C GLU A 42 16.39 -6.77 5.28
N VAL A 43 15.72 -6.06 4.37
CA VAL A 43 15.65 -4.59 4.40
C VAL A 43 14.67 -4.13 5.51
N PRO A 44 15.15 -3.34 6.49
CA PRO A 44 14.29 -2.80 7.55
C PRO A 44 13.32 -1.76 6.98
N MET A 45 12.14 -1.62 7.60
CA MET A 45 11.04 -0.78 7.11
C MET A 45 11.49 0.64 6.74
N GLU A 46 12.29 1.28 7.59
CA GLU A 46 12.82 2.64 7.42
C GLU A 46 13.68 2.82 6.16
N ARG A 47 14.28 1.74 5.64
CA ARG A 47 15.11 1.78 4.43
C ARG A 47 14.31 1.44 3.17
N ARG A 48 13.17 0.77 3.26
CA ARG A 48 12.36 0.35 2.10
C ARG A 48 11.87 1.54 1.27
N PHE A 49 11.52 2.63 1.93
CA PHE A 49 11.12 3.87 1.27
C PHE A 49 12.29 4.65 0.62
N ALA A 50 13.54 4.26 0.88
CA ALA A 50 14.72 4.87 0.25
C ALA A 50 15.24 4.11 -0.98
N LEU A 51 14.71 2.89 -1.23
CA LEU A 51 15.18 2.01 -2.32
C LEU A 51 14.45 2.23 -3.65
N HIS A 52 13.35 2.96 -3.64
CA HIS A 52 12.52 3.20 -4.82
C HIS A 52 12.10 4.66 -4.89
N ASP A 53 11.52 5.03 -6.02
CA ASP A 53 11.07 6.40 -6.26
C ASP A 53 9.71 6.64 -5.59
N TRP A 54 9.76 7.19 -4.38
CA TRP A 54 8.60 7.59 -3.62
C TRP A 54 8.47 9.11 -3.63
N ARG A 55 7.26 9.59 -3.91
CA ARG A 55 6.92 11.02 -3.81
C ARG A 55 5.93 11.24 -2.67
N GLU A 56 5.91 12.46 -2.16
CA GLU A 56 4.89 12.88 -1.20
C GLU A 56 3.56 13.13 -1.91
N GLY A 57 2.53 12.44 -1.45
CA GLY A 57 1.14 12.61 -1.86
C GLY A 57 0.32 13.43 -0.87
N LEU A 58 -0.99 13.17 -0.82
CA LEU A 58 -1.92 13.83 0.08
C LEU A 58 -1.47 13.66 1.53
N ALA A 59 -1.33 14.77 2.25
CA ALA A 59 -0.91 14.79 3.65
C ALA A 59 0.39 14.01 3.93
N GLY A 60 1.34 14.04 2.98
CA GLY A 60 2.64 13.37 3.12
C GLY A 60 2.60 11.85 2.95
N LEU A 61 1.51 11.29 2.42
CA LEU A 61 1.44 9.86 2.13
C LEU A 61 2.52 9.45 1.11
N PRO A 62 3.24 8.34 1.32
CA PRO A 62 4.20 7.85 0.34
C PRO A 62 3.46 7.27 -0.87
N VAL A 63 3.72 7.84 -2.04
CA VAL A 63 3.16 7.43 -3.32
C VAL A 63 4.27 6.86 -4.20
N LEU A 64 4.11 5.62 -4.65
CA LEU A 64 5.11 4.96 -5.49
C LEU A 64 5.00 5.48 -6.92
N HIS A 65 6.08 6.08 -7.42
CA HIS A 65 6.19 6.48 -8.82
C HIS A 65 6.26 5.23 -9.71
N GLY A 66 5.67 5.30 -10.91
CA GLY A 66 5.60 4.17 -11.85
C GLY A 66 4.56 3.08 -11.50
N ALA A 67 3.89 3.16 -10.34
CA ALA A 67 2.78 2.28 -10.04
C ALA A 67 1.63 2.50 -11.04
N LEU A 68 0.94 1.43 -11.44
CA LEU A 68 -0.19 1.50 -12.38
C LEU A 68 -1.34 2.36 -11.87
N ALA A 69 -1.54 2.36 -10.55
CA ALA A 69 -2.44 3.30 -9.90
C ALA A 69 -1.96 3.67 -8.51
N ASN A 70 -2.20 4.91 -8.12
CA ASN A 70 -2.07 5.40 -6.75
C ASN A 70 -3.45 5.84 -6.26
N LEU A 71 -3.97 5.21 -5.21
CA LEU A 71 -5.29 5.47 -4.66
C LEU A 71 -5.14 5.99 -3.23
N GLN A 72 -5.30 7.29 -3.06
CA GLN A 72 -5.08 7.97 -1.79
C GLN A 72 -6.41 8.32 -1.13
N GLY A 73 -6.47 8.19 0.20
CA GLY A 73 -7.70 8.51 0.91
C GLY A 73 -7.60 8.41 2.41
N ARG A 74 -8.77 8.56 3.04
CA ARG A 74 -8.96 8.48 4.49
C ARG A 74 -9.76 7.23 4.87
N ILE A 75 -9.38 6.61 5.98
CA ILE A 75 -10.09 5.47 6.54
C ILE A 75 -11.40 5.99 7.13
N ALA A 76 -12.51 5.61 6.52
CA ALA A 76 -13.84 5.97 6.97
C ALA A 76 -14.34 5.02 8.07
N GLU A 77 -13.97 3.74 7.98
CA GLU A 77 -14.40 2.72 8.93
C GLU A 77 -13.36 1.60 9.05
N VAL A 78 -13.31 0.99 10.24
CA VAL A 78 -12.53 -0.22 10.49
C VAL A 78 -13.42 -1.24 11.20
N GLN A 79 -13.50 -2.44 10.63
CA GLN A 79 -14.21 -3.57 11.23
C GLN A 79 -13.25 -4.72 11.53
N GLU A 80 -13.35 -5.30 12.72
CA GLU A 80 -12.54 -6.46 13.11
C GLU A 80 -13.28 -7.77 12.78
N ILE A 81 -12.73 -8.56 11.87
CA ILE A 81 -13.31 -9.83 11.42
C ILE A 81 -12.26 -10.94 11.53
N GLY A 82 -12.47 -11.86 12.48
CA GLY A 82 -11.57 -13.01 12.69
C GLY A 82 -10.16 -12.56 13.01
N THR A 83 -9.20 -12.81 12.11
CA THR A 83 -7.79 -12.40 12.26
C THR A 83 -7.44 -11.11 11.54
N HIS A 84 -8.40 -10.46 10.87
CA HIS A 84 -8.15 -9.29 10.02
C HIS A 84 -8.94 -8.07 10.47
N SER A 85 -8.34 -6.91 10.25
CA SER A 85 -9.02 -5.62 10.23
C SER A 85 -9.41 -5.32 8.78
N VAL A 86 -10.69 -5.09 8.54
CA VAL A 86 -11.24 -4.62 7.26
C VAL A 86 -11.33 -3.10 7.33
N LEU A 87 -10.56 -2.41 6.50
CA LEU A 87 -10.56 -0.95 6.42
C LEU A 87 -11.34 -0.50 5.20
N LEU A 88 -12.34 0.35 5.40
CA LEU A 88 -13.06 1.05 4.34
C LEU A 88 -12.41 2.41 4.11
N LEU A 89 -11.92 2.61 2.89
CA LEU A 89 -11.22 3.81 2.47
C LEU A 89 -12.11 4.64 1.54
N GLU A 90 -12.32 5.90 1.93
CA GLU A 90 -12.89 6.94 1.09
C GLU A 90 -11.76 7.58 0.29
N LEU A 91 -11.83 7.47 -1.04
CA LEU A 91 -10.79 7.96 -1.94
C LEU A 91 -10.95 9.45 -2.19
N GLU A 92 -9.82 10.15 -2.13
CA GLU A 92 -9.74 11.61 -2.31
C GLU A 92 -8.89 11.97 -3.54
N ASP A 93 -7.89 11.15 -3.87
CA ASP A 93 -7.06 11.31 -5.08
C ASP A 93 -6.81 9.95 -5.72
N ILE A 94 -6.92 9.91 -7.04
CA ILE A 94 -6.74 8.72 -7.87
C ILE A 94 -5.85 9.11 -9.04
N GLN A 95 -4.71 8.44 -9.17
CA GLN A 95 -3.83 8.56 -10.31
C GLN A 95 -3.67 7.20 -10.97
N VAL A 96 -3.72 7.15 -12.29
CA VAL A 96 -3.68 5.92 -13.08
C VAL A 96 -2.75 6.14 -14.25
N LEU A 97 -1.88 5.17 -14.53
CA LEU A 97 -1.07 5.15 -15.75
C LEU A 97 -1.90 4.61 -16.92
N GLU A 98 -1.75 5.19 -18.11
CA GLU A 98 -2.49 4.78 -19.31
C GLU A 98 -2.11 3.37 -19.78
N GLN A 99 -0.88 2.94 -19.50
CA GLN A 99 -0.30 1.68 -19.98
C GLN A 99 0.62 1.05 -18.93
N GLY A 100 0.77 -0.27 -19.02
CA GLY A 100 1.71 -1.07 -18.24
C GLY A 100 1.13 -2.43 -17.86
N ASP A 101 2.01 -3.39 -17.61
CA ASP A 101 1.62 -4.74 -17.19
C ASP A 101 1.55 -4.82 -15.67
N GLY A 102 0.46 -5.38 -15.14
CA GLY A 102 0.25 -5.52 -13.69
C GLY A 102 1.06 -6.65 -13.09
N LEU A 103 1.65 -6.42 -11.92
CA LEU A 103 2.24 -7.49 -11.13
C LEU A 103 1.12 -8.32 -10.48
N VAL A 104 1.08 -9.62 -10.79
CA VAL A 104 0.06 -10.55 -10.28
C VAL A 104 0.72 -11.65 -9.46
N TYR A 105 0.18 -11.90 -8.27
CA TYR A 105 0.57 -13.05 -7.46
C TYR A 105 -0.34 -14.25 -7.76
N PHE A 106 0.23 -15.33 -8.31
CA PHE A 106 -0.50 -16.53 -8.68
C PHE A 106 0.33 -17.78 -8.40
N SER A 107 -0.28 -18.81 -7.83
CA SER A 107 0.34 -20.12 -7.59
C SER A 107 1.60 -20.16 -6.72
N ARG A 108 1.80 -19.15 -5.87
CA ARG A 108 2.93 -19.05 -4.92
C ARG A 108 4.30 -19.14 -5.62
#